data_AF-A0AAV0WMU7-F1
#
_entry.id   AF-A0AAV0WMU7-F1
#
_cell.length_a   1.000
_cell.length_b   1.000
_cell.length_c   1.000
_cell.angle_alpha   90.00
_cell.angle_beta   90.00
_cell.angle_gamma   90.00
#
_symmetry.space_group_name_H-M   'P 1'
#
loop_
_entity.id
_entity.type
_entity.pdbx_description
1 polymer ?
#
loop_
_entity_poly.entity_id
_entity_poly.type
_entity_poly.pdbx_seq_one_letter_code
_entity_poly.pdbx_strand_id
1 'polypeptide(L)'
;MNLDKFISENSLKLFTRYGIDTSILQYDPKSWDNHISFVNGKELIKSLKIVNNTAERGVKLMADFNEALTVNKEQKQYVLLCVQEHRKMYPNCKKETLKQLY
;
A
#
# COMPACT_ATOMS: atom_id res chain seq x y z
N MET A 1 -18.30 -2.22 -5.29
CA MET A 1 -16.90 -2.45 -4.85
C MET A 1 -16.92 -3.73 -4.03
N ASN A 2 -16.10 -4.74 -4.34
CA ASN A 2 -16.07 -5.97 -3.55
C ASN A 2 -14.97 -5.82 -2.48
N LEU A 3 -15.35 -5.90 -1.21
CA LEU A 3 -14.48 -5.65 -0.06
C LEU A 3 -13.50 -6.81 0.19
N ASP A 4 -13.85 -8.02 -0.25
CA ASP A 4 -13.05 -9.24 -0.10
C ASP A 4 -11.70 -9.14 -0.84
N LYS A 5 -11.59 -8.23 -1.81
CA LYS A 5 -10.32 -7.92 -2.49
C LYS A 5 -9.36 -7.07 -1.65
N PHE A 6 -9.83 -6.46 -0.56
CA PHE A 6 -9.07 -5.50 0.26
C PHE A 6 -8.91 -5.95 1.72
N ILE A 7 -9.80 -6.82 2.20
CA ILE A 7 -9.77 -7.34 3.57
C ILE A 7 -9.30 -8.80 3.54
N SER A 8 -8.30 -9.10 4.36
CA SER A 8 -7.75 -10.44 4.55
C SER A 8 -7.72 -10.79 6.05
N GLU A 9 -7.36 -12.02 6.39
CA GLU A 9 -7.10 -12.42 7.77
C GLU A 9 -6.07 -11.51 8.46
N ASN A 10 -5.09 -11.00 7.72
CA ASN A 10 -4.12 -10.04 8.26
C ASN A 10 -4.75 -8.67 8.56
N SER A 11 -5.75 -8.25 7.79
CA SER A 11 -6.53 -7.03 8.09
C SER A 11 -7.32 -7.20 9.38
N LEU A 12 -7.84 -8.40 9.66
CA LEU A 12 -8.56 -8.70 10.91
C LEU A 12 -7.67 -8.57 12.16
N LYS A 13 -6.38 -8.93 12.06
CA LYS A 13 -5.42 -8.75 13.16
C LYS A 13 -5.31 -7.29 13.60
N LEU A 14 -5.41 -6.35 12.66
CA LEU A 14 -5.43 -4.92 12.98
C LEU A 14 -6.66 -4.57 13.83
N PHE A 15 -7.85 -5.00 13.39
CA PHE A 15 -9.09 -4.71 14.11
C PHE A 15 -9.06 -5.29 15.52
N THR A 16 -8.68 -6.57 15.67
CA THR A 16 -8.56 -7.21 16.99
C THR A 16 -7.54 -6.52 17.89
N ARG A 17 -6.36 -6.15 17.35
CA ARG A 17 -5.30 -5.49 18.14
C ARG A 17 -5.74 -4.15 18.70
N TYR A 18 -6.56 -3.41 17.95
CA TYR A 18 -7.02 -2.07 18.31
C TYR A 18 -8.44 -2.05 18.86
N GLY A 19 -9.07 -3.21 19.06
CA GLY A 19 -10.45 -3.31 19.57
C GLY A 19 -11.49 -2.66 18.64
N ILE A 20 -11.20 -2.61 17.33
CA ILE A 20 -12.14 -2.06 16.34
C ILE A 20 -13.19 -3.12 16.05
N ASP A 21 -14.45 -2.75 16.19
CA ASP A 21 -15.59 -3.61 15.89
C ASP A 21 -15.62 -3.99 14.41
N THR A 22 -15.63 -5.30 14.14
CA THR A 22 -15.66 -5.86 12.79
C THR A 22 -17.07 -6.02 12.23
N SER A 23 -18.12 -5.78 13.02
CA SER A 23 -19.50 -5.82 12.55
C SER A 23 -19.75 -4.84 11.39
N ILE A 24 -18.97 -3.74 11.34
CA ILE A 24 -18.99 -2.74 10.27
C ILE A 24 -18.80 -3.36 8.87
N LEU A 25 -18.08 -4.49 8.77
CA LEU A 25 -17.76 -5.13 7.50
C LEU A 25 -18.99 -5.77 6.85
N GLN A 26 -20.09 -5.93 7.59
CA GLN A 26 -21.37 -6.45 7.10
C GLN A 26 -22.23 -5.37 6.43
N TYR A 27 -21.93 -4.09 6.68
CA TYR A 27 -22.68 -2.96 6.13
C TYR A 27 -22.03 -2.42 4.86
N ASP A 28 -22.82 -1.75 4.02
CA ASP A 28 -22.31 -1.10 2.80
C ASP A 28 -21.26 -0.03 3.17
N PRO A 29 -20.07 -0.01 2.53
CA PRO A 29 -19.04 0.98 2.82
C PRO A 29 -19.51 2.45 2.72
N LYS A 30 -20.56 2.73 1.94
CA LYS A 30 -21.16 4.07 1.85
C LYS A 30 -21.87 4.50 3.14
N SER A 31 -22.31 3.56 3.98
CA SER A 31 -22.95 3.87 5.26
C SER A 31 -21.97 3.95 6.41
N TRP A 32 -20.70 3.55 6.23
CA TRP A 32 -19.71 3.44 7.32
C TRP A 32 -19.51 4.72 8.11
N ASP A 33 -19.51 5.89 7.48
CA ASP A 33 -19.37 7.18 8.20
C ASP A 33 -20.54 7.48 9.14
N ASN A 34 -21.67 6.77 9.03
CA ASN A 34 -22.80 6.88 9.96
C ASN A 34 -22.66 5.94 11.18
N HIS A 35 -21.71 5.00 11.16
CA HIS A 35 -21.49 4.06 12.25
C HIS A 35 -20.42 4.57 13.21
N ILE A 36 -20.81 4.78 14.47
CA ILE A 36 -19.92 5.31 15.51
C ILE A 36 -18.67 4.44 15.71
N SER A 37 -18.80 3.12 15.58
CA SER A 37 -17.67 2.19 15.68
C SER A 37 -16.64 2.40 14.58
N PHE A 38 -17.08 2.64 13.35
CA PHE A 38 -16.19 2.97 12.25
C PHE A 38 -15.53 4.34 12.46
N VAL A 39 -16.29 5.36 12.85
CA VAL A 39 -15.75 6.72 13.10
C VAL A 39 -14.67 6.66 14.18
N ASN A 40 -14.94 5.98 15.29
CA ASN A 40 -13.96 5.81 16.38
C ASN A 40 -12.73 5.03 15.93
N GLY A 41 -12.92 3.92 15.20
CA GLY A 41 -11.81 3.14 14.65
C GLY A 41 -10.97 3.95 13.66
N LYS A 42 -11.60 4.76 12.81
CA LYS A 42 -10.94 5.64 11.83
C LYS A 42 -10.09 6.70 12.54
N GLU A 43 -10.61 7.35 13.57
CA GLU A 43 -9.85 8.34 14.35
C GLU A 43 -8.71 7.69 15.15
N LEU A 44 -8.94 6.51 15.73
CA LEU A 44 -7.90 5.71 16.39
C LEU A 44 -6.75 5.41 15.42
N ILE A 45 -7.05 4.86 14.24
CA ILE A 45 -6.03 4.55 13.22
C ILE A 45 -5.28 5.81 12.76
N LYS A 46 -5.96 6.95 12.59
CA LYS A 46 -5.32 8.22 12.24
C LYS A 46 -4.38 8.74 13.34
N SER A 47 -4.72 8.50 14.60
CA SER A 47 -3.89 8.91 15.75
C SER A 47 -2.63 8.07 15.92
N LEU A 48 -2.56 6.90 15.28
CA LEU A 48 -1.35 6.08 15.30
C LEU A 48 -0.23 6.86 14.63
N LYS A 49 0.81 7.16 15.42
CA LYS A 49 2.05 7.69 14.89
C LYS A 49 2.65 6.62 13.98
N ILE A 50 2.55 6.82 12.67
CA ILE A 50 3.25 6.00 11.67
C ILE A 50 4.72 6.33 11.80
N VAL A 51 5.41 5.63 12.69
CA VAL A 51 6.86 5.79 12.96
C VAL A 51 7.72 5.29 11.81
N ASN A 52 7.16 4.58 10.84
CA ASN A 52 7.83 4.32 9.58
C ASN A 52 7.79 5.58 8.73
N ASN A 53 8.87 6.35 8.78
CA ASN A 53 9.12 7.41 7.80
C ASN A 53 9.00 6.76 6.41
N THR A 54 8.12 7.31 5.56
CA THR A 54 7.92 6.81 4.19
C THR A 54 9.25 6.68 3.44
N ALA A 55 10.23 7.53 3.78
CA ALA A 55 11.59 7.44 3.29
C ALA A 55 12.31 6.15 3.73
N GLU A 56 12.28 5.78 5.00
CA GLU A 56 12.95 4.55 5.51
C GLU A 56 12.36 3.29 4.87
N ARG A 57 11.03 3.24 4.72
CA ARG A 57 10.36 2.13 4.01
C ARG A 57 10.75 2.11 2.54
N GLY A 58 10.89 3.27 1.90
CA GLY A 58 11.36 3.38 0.51
C GLY A 58 12.79 2.90 0.32
N VAL A 59 13.70 3.29 1.23
CA VAL A 59 15.09 2.85 1.23
C VAL A 59 15.19 1.34 1.45
N LYS A 60 14.49 0.80 2.45
CA LYS A 60 14.50 -0.64 2.73
C LYS A 60 13.93 -1.44 1.56
N LEU A 61 12.83 -1.00 0.95
CA LEU A 61 12.27 -1.64 -0.23
C LEU A 61 13.25 -1.65 -1.40
N MET A 62 13.95 -0.53 -1.65
CA MET A 62 14.93 -0.44 -2.72
C MET A 62 16.16 -1.32 -2.45
N ALA A 63 16.62 -1.39 -1.20
CA ALA A 63 17.69 -2.28 -0.78
C ALA A 63 17.31 -3.75 -0.97
N ASP A 64 16.14 -4.16 -0.46
CA ASP A 64 15.65 -5.54 -0.55
C ASP A 64 15.44 -5.96 -2.01
N PHE A 65 14.87 -5.08 -2.83
CA PHE A 65 14.67 -5.34 -4.26
C PHE A 65 16.00 -5.50 -5.01
N ASN A 66 16.99 -4.65 -4.71
CA ASN A 66 18.33 -4.75 -5.28
C ASN A 66 19.06 -6.03 -4.85
N GLU A 67 18.72 -6.62 -3.71
CA GLU A 67 19.28 -7.91 -3.27
C GLU A 67 18.50 -9.12 -3.83
N ALA A 68 17.20 -8.98 -4.05
CA ALA A 68 16.34 -10.09 -4.47
C ALA A 68 16.57 -10.56 -5.92
N LEU A 69 16.93 -9.65 -6.84
CA LEU A 69 17.07 -9.98 -8.27
C LEU A 69 18.41 -10.62 -8.61
N THR A 70 19.50 -10.06 -8.08
CA THR A 70 20.86 -10.49 -8.43
C THR A 70 21.87 -9.98 -7.42
N VAL A 71 22.91 -10.77 -7.14
CA VAL A 71 24.05 -10.34 -6.33
C VAL A 71 25.16 -9.71 -7.19
N ASN A 72 25.09 -9.83 -8.52
CA ASN A 72 26.06 -9.25 -9.45
C ASN A 72 25.87 -7.73 -9.55
N LYS A 73 26.94 -6.96 -9.30
CA LYS A 73 26.91 -5.49 -9.28
C LYS A 73 26.55 -4.85 -10.62
N GLU A 74 27.03 -5.40 -11.74
CA GLU A 74 26.76 -4.87 -13.08
C GLU A 74 25.28 -5.04 -13.43
N GLN A 75 24.73 -6.20 -13.10
CA GLN A 75 23.30 -6.45 -13.28
C GLN A 75 22.43 -5.56 -12.38
N LYS A 76 22.86 -5.28 -11.13
CA LYS A 76 22.18 -4.30 -10.27
C LYS A 76 22.13 -2.91 -10.92
N GLN A 77 23.27 -2.45 -11.44
CA GLN A 77 23.35 -1.15 -12.11
C GLN A 77 22.48 -1.11 -13.36
N TYR A 78 22.44 -2.21 -14.13
CA TYR A 78 21.60 -2.31 -15.32
C TYR A 78 20.10 -2.25 -14.98
N VAL A 79 19.66 -2.95 -13.93
CA VAL A 79 18.26 -2.89 -13.47
C VAL A 79 17.87 -1.46 -13.07
N LEU A 80 18.76 -0.71 -12.40
CA LEU A 80 18.51 0.69 -12.06
C LEU A 80 18.30 1.56 -13.31
N LEU A 81 19.10 1.36 -14.37
CA LEU A 81 18.92 2.06 -15.65
C LEU A 81 17.58 1.70 -16.29
N CYS A 82 17.20 0.42 -16.32
CA CYS A 82 15.90 -0.01 -16.84
C CYS A 82 14.74 0.65 -16.08
N VAL A 83 14.82 0.72 -14.74
CA VAL A 83 13.79 1.38 -13.92
C VAL A 83 13.75 2.88 -14.19
N GLN A 84 14.91 3.54 -14.37
CA GLN A 84 14.96 4.96 -14.70
C GLN A 84 14.32 5.26 -16.06
N GLU A 85 14.66 4.51 -17.10
CA GLU A 85 14.06 4.67 -18.43
C GLU A 85 12.56 4.37 -18.40
N HIS A 86 12.14 3.31 -17.70
CA HIS A 86 10.72 3.01 -17.52
C HIS A 86 9.96 4.16 -16.83
N ARG A 87 10.54 4.81 -15.82
CA ARG A 87 9.89 5.97 -15.16
C ARG A 87 9.81 7.20 -16.05
N LYS A 88 10.71 7.37 -17.02
CA LYS A 88 10.58 8.44 -18.03
C LYS A 88 9.42 8.17 -18.98
N MET A 89 9.25 6.92 -19.40
CA MET A 89 8.13 6.49 -20.25
C MET A 89 6.79 6.52 -19.51
N TYR A 90 6.80 6.17 -18.22
CA TYR A 90 5.63 6.11 -17.35
C TYR A 90 5.82 7.01 -16.12
N PRO A 91 5.69 8.35 -16.28
CA PRO A 91 5.97 9.32 -15.21
C PRO A 91 4.95 9.27 -14.06
N ASN A 92 3.82 8.61 -14.26
CA ASN A 92 2.78 8.47 -13.26
C ASN A 92 2.04 7.13 -13.40
N CYS A 93 1.33 6.72 -12.35
CA CYS A 93 0.61 5.45 -12.32
C CYS A 93 -0.84 5.56 -12.88
N LYS A 94 -1.16 6.59 -13.68
CA LYS A 94 -2.52 6.76 -14.21
C LYS A 94 -2.76 5.76 -15.34
N LYS A 95 -3.99 5.23 -15.38
CA LYS A 95 -4.44 4.30 -16.42
C LYS A 95 -4.35 4.90 -17.83
N GLU A 96 -4.50 6.22 -17.96
CA GLU A 96 -4.38 6.95 -19.23
C GLU A 96 -2.93 6.92 -19.75
N THR A 97 -1.95 7.23 -18.89
CA THR A 97 -0.53 7.20 -19.23
C THR A 97 -0.05 5.80 -19.63
N LEU A 98 -0.60 4.75 -19.02
CA LEU A 98 -0.31 3.36 -19.39
C LEU A 98 -0.93 2.92 -20.72
N LYS A 99 -2.01 3.57 -21.17
CA LYS A 99 -2.73 3.21 -22.39
C LYS A 99 -2.22 3.93 -23.64
N GLN A 100 -1.55 5.07 -23.50
CA GLN A 100 -1.11 5.90 -24.65
C GLN A 100 -0.03 5.26 -25.52
N LEU A 101 0.59 4.16 -25.09
CA LEU A 101 1.71 3.49 -25.77
C LEU A 101 1.36 2.10 -26.32
N TYR A 102 0.10 1.67 -26.19
CA TYR A 102 -0.47 0.47 -26.83
C TYR A 102 -1.40 0.89 -27.97
#